data_AF-A0A401IW36-F1
#
_entry.id   AF-A0A401IW36-F1
#
_cell.length_a   1.000
_cell.length_b   1.000
_cell.length_c   1.000
_cell.angle_alpha   90.00
_cell.angle_beta   90.00
_cell.angle_gamma   90.00
#
_symmetry.space_group_name_H-M   'P 1'
#
loop_
_entity.id
_entity.type
_entity.pdbx_description
1 polymer ?
#
loop_
_entity_poly.entity_id
_entity_poly.type
_entity_poly.pdbx_seq_one_letter_code
_entity_poly.pdbx_strand_id
1 'polypeptide(L)'
;MDPDLSKGLNSLQKYNMDYLPTKTAIPLDGRKISPLYGPYIRLLTKDSEGVSKRVNSDGQMIISIRAAKVEKKSLPIVMYKESRLTTKQNRNKQQTYTLNEINQPQVTVNKGRNTFKLSFQTPKIVSILFITSIISWVTILVYFTYEKIKFSK
;
A
#
# COMPACT_ATOMS: atom_id res chain seq x y z
N MET A 1 -32.25 -14.90 27.88
CA MET A 1 -32.22 -13.64 27.09
C MET A 1 -30.80 -13.46 26.64
N ASP A 2 -30.48 -13.90 25.43
CA ASP A 2 -29.13 -13.80 24.90
C ASP A 2 -28.81 -12.32 24.62
N PRO A 3 -27.75 -11.77 25.23
CA PRO A 3 -27.34 -10.40 24.93
C PRO A 3 -26.94 -10.38 23.46
N ASP A 4 -27.69 -9.61 22.67
CA ASP A 4 -27.50 -9.43 21.25
C ASP A 4 -26.03 -9.11 20.92
N LEU A 5 -25.27 -10.14 20.52
CA LEU A 5 -23.83 -10.07 20.26
C LEU A 5 -23.50 -9.02 19.18
N SER A 6 -24.50 -8.62 18.38
CA SER A 6 -24.37 -7.54 17.41
C SER A 6 -23.96 -6.22 18.04
N LYS A 7 -24.41 -5.89 19.27
CA LYS A 7 -24.02 -4.67 19.98
C LYS A 7 -22.53 -4.67 20.33
N GLY A 8 -21.99 -5.82 20.74
CA GLY A 8 -20.56 -5.98 21.01
C GLY A 8 -19.73 -5.87 19.72
N LEU A 9 -20.19 -6.50 18.63
CA LEU A 9 -19.55 -6.42 17.31
C LEU A 9 -19.54 -4.99 16.75
N ASN A 10 -20.61 -4.22 16.98
CA ASN A 10 -20.69 -2.82 16.57
C ASN A 10 -19.74 -1.90 17.35
N SER A 11 -19.46 -2.20 18.63
CA SER A 11 -18.48 -1.48 19.44
C SER A 11 -17.03 -1.83 19.05
N LEU A 12 -16.81 -3.04 18.55
CA LEU A 12 -15.52 -3.54 18.06
C LEU A 12 -15.24 -3.19 16.60
N GLN A 13 -16.12 -2.45 15.92
CA GLN A 13 -15.90 -1.98 14.55
C GLN A 13 -14.77 -0.93 14.53
N LYS A 14 -13.56 -1.48 14.48
CA LYS A 14 -12.22 -0.89 14.43
C LYS A 14 -12.16 0.53 13.82
N TYR A 15 -11.63 1.47 14.61
CA TYR A 15 -11.29 2.85 14.22
C TYR A 15 -10.19 2.94 13.13
N ASN A 16 -9.50 1.83 12.84
CA ASN A 16 -8.45 1.76 11.81
C ASN A 16 -8.97 0.96 10.62
N MET A 17 -9.69 1.62 9.71
CA MET A 17 -10.18 0.99 8.49
C MET A 17 -9.10 1.05 7.42
N ASP A 18 -8.53 -0.10 7.07
CA ASP A 18 -7.55 -0.17 5.99
C ASP A 18 -8.20 0.15 4.63
N TYR A 19 -9.45 -0.26 4.37
CA TYR A 19 -10.21 0.19 3.20
C TYR A 19 -11.71 0.12 3.50
N LEU A 20 -12.28 1.27 3.85
CA LEU A 20 -13.70 1.62 3.91
C LEU A 20 -14.70 0.42 3.81
N PRO A 21 -15.14 -0.17 4.93
CA PRO A 21 -16.00 -1.34 4.96
C PRO A 21 -17.44 -0.91 4.68
N THR A 22 -17.80 -0.84 3.41
CA THR A 22 -19.20 -0.68 2.99
C THR A 22 -19.65 -1.88 2.17
N LYS A 23 -20.85 -2.40 2.49
CA LYS A 23 -21.51 -3.45 1.71
C LYS A 23 -22.23 -2.90 0.48
N THR A 24 -22.33 -1.57 0.34
CA THR A 24 -23.02 -0.89 -0.75
C THR A 24 -22.05 -0.02 -1.53
N ALA A 25 -22.21 -0.01 -2.86
CA ALA A 25 -21.45 0.86 -3.74
C ALA A 25 -21.68 2.33 -3.35
N ILE A 26 -20.59 3.06 -3.11
CA ILE A 26 -20.66 4.47 -2.71
C ILE A 26 -20.88 5.30 -3.97
N PRO A 27 -21.96 6.08 -4.05
CA PRO A 27 -22.12 7.03 -5.14
C PRO A 27 -21.01 8.08 -5.06
N LEU A 28 -20.32 8.29 -6.18
CA LEU A 28 -19.19 9.23 -6.32
C LEU A 28 -19.55 10.68 -6.00
N ASP A 29 -20.84 10.99 -5.89
CA ASP A 29 -21.37 12.32 -5.59
C ASP A 29 -21.31 12.69 -4.10
N GLY A 30 -20.87 11.78 -3.23
CA GLY A 30 -20.66 12.09 -1.81
C GLY A 30 -21.94 12.15 -0.96
N ARG A 31 -23.13 12.01 -1.57
CA ARG A 31 -24.40 12.36 -0.89
C ARG A 31 -24.95 11.29 0.06
N LYS A 32 -24.50 10.04 -0.04
CA LYS A 32 -24.97 8.91 0.79
C LYS A 32 -23.91 8.31 1.72
N ILE A 33 -22.91 9.09 2.07
CA ILE A 33 -21.76 8.64 2.86
C ILE A 33 -21.89 9.29 4.23
N SER A 34 -21.61 8.54 5.30
CA SER A 34 -21.65 9.12 6.64
C SER A 34 -20.78 10.39 6.66
N PRO A 35 -21.21 11.47 7.35
CA PRO A 35 -20.48 12.74 7.42
C PRO A 35 -19.00 12.57 7.83
N LEU A 36 -18.71 11.49 8.55
CA LEU A 36 -17.37 11.09 8.98
C LEU A 36 -16.43 10.70 7.82
N TYR A 37 -16.98 10.33 6.65
CA TYR A 37 -16.20 9.87 5.49
C TYR A 37 -16.14 10.87 4.34
N GLY A 38 -16.99 11.90 4.36
CA GLY A 38 -17.00 12.97 3.36
C GLY A 38 -15.62 13.61 3.09
N PRO A 39 -14.80 13.90 4.13
CA PRO A 39 -13.46 14.44 3.94
C PRO A 39 -12.53 13.55 3.11
N TYR A 40 -12.63 12.22 3.28
CA TYR A 40 -11.74 11.25 2.61
C TYR A 40 -12.13 10.99 1.15
N ILE A 41 -13.41 11.11 0.79
CA ILE A 41 -13.88 10.95 -0.59
C ILE A 41 -13.26 11.99 -1.52
N ARG A 42 -13.11 13.23 -1.04
CA ARG A 42 -12.43 14.29 -1.78
C ARG A 42 -10.98 13.93 -2.10
N LEU A 43 -10.29 13.27 -1.17
CA LEU A 43 -8.92 12.78 -1.35
C LEU A 43 -8.82 11.60 -2.32
N LEU A 44 -9.94 10.91 -2.60
CA LEU A 44 -10.00 9.80 -3.55
C LEU A 44 -10.41 10.26 -4.96
N THR A 45 -11.33 11.22 -5.05
CA THR A 45 -11.92 11.67 -6.32
C THR A 45 -11.20 12.88 -6.89
N LYS A 46 -11.14 14.01 -6.16
CA LYS A 46 -10.54 15.25 -6.67
C LYS A 46 -9.03 15.13 -6.89
N ASP A 47 -8.33 14.46 -5.98
CA ASP A 47 -6.87 14.29 -6.08
C ASP A 47 -6.47 13.31 -7.19
N SER A 48 -7.41 12.51 -7.71
CA SER A 48 -7.17 11.60 -8.84
C SER A 48 -7.41 12.22 -10.22
N GLU A 49 -8.03 13.39 -10.30
CA GLU A 49 -8.23 14.09 -11.56
C GLU A 49 -6.91 14.48 -12.23
N GLY A 50 -6.78 14.09 -13.51
CA GLY A 50 -5.59 14.35 -14.33
C GLY A 50 -4.35 13.54 -13.92
N VAL A 51 -4.53 12.50 -13.09
CA VAL A 51 -3.45 11.59 -12.68
C VAL A 51 -3.56 10.28 -13.43
N SER A 52 -2.48 9.89 -14.11
CA SER A 52 -2.37 8.56 -14.75
C SER A 52 -1.50 7.63 -13.90
N LYS A 53 -1.94 6.38 -13.76
CA LYS A 53 -1.25 5.32 -13.03
C LYS A 53 -1.00 4.14 -13.94
N ARG A 54 0.18 3.54 -13.84
CA ARG A 54 0.49 2.27 -14.51
C ARG A 54 1.45 1.46 -13.64
N VAL A 55 1.41 0.15 -13.75
CA VAL A 55 2.37 -0.75 -13.10
C VAL A 55 3.30 -1.28 -14.17
N ASN A 56 4.60 -1.23 -13.90
CA ASN A 56 5.64 -1.80 -14.76
C ASN A 56 5.82 -3.30 -14.43
N SER A 57 6.49 -4.03 -15.32
CA SER A 57 6.78 -5.46 -15.15
C SER A 57 7.63 -5.79 -13.92
N ASP A 58 8.39 -4.82 -13.41
CA ASP A 58 9.20 -4.93 -12.18
C ASP A 58 8.40 -4.64 -10.89
N GLY A 59 7.06 -4.53 -11.00
CA GLY A 59 6.17 -4.26 -9.86
C GLY A 59 6.18 -2.81 -9.40
N GLN A 60 6.91 -1.91 -10.08
CA GLN A 60 6.91 -0.49 -9.75
C GLN A 60 5.65 0.19 -10.28
N MET A 61 5.00 1.00 -9.45
CA MET A 61 3.90 1.85 -9.89
C MET A 61 4.44 3.21 -10.35
N ILE A 62 4.09 3.59 -11.57
CA ILE A 62 4.42 4.86 -12.18
C ILE A 62 3.19 5.77 -12.14
N ILE A 63 3.38 6.96 -11.58
CA ILE A 63 2.33 7.98 -11.44
C ILE A 63 2.77 9.18 -12.25
N SER A 64 1.93 9.60 -13.19
CA SER A 64 2.20 10.74 -14.06
C SER A 64 1.12 11.80 -13.93
N ILE A 65 1.56 13.03 -13.71
CA ILE A 65 0.69 14.18 -13.49
C ILE A 65 1.20 15.37 -14.31
N ARG A 66 0.27 16.17 -14.83
CA ARG A 66 0.58 17.41 -15.52
C ARG A 66 0.04 18.58 -14.71
N ALA A 67 0.89 19.55 -14.41
CA ALA A 67 0.50 20.77 -13.70
C ALA A 67 0.79 22.01 -14.56
N ALA A 68 -0.11 22.99 -14.51
CA ALA A 68 0.04 24.25 -15.25
C ALA A 68 1.03 25.22 -14.57
N LYS A 69 1.22 25.07 -13.26
CA LYS A 69 2.10 25.86 -12.40
C LYS A 69 2.77 24.98 -11.35
N VAL A 70 3.74 25.53 -10.63
CA VAL A 70 4.31 24.85 -9.48
C VAL A 70 3.28 24.85 -8.35
N GLU A 71 2.91 23.67 -7.86
CA GLU A 71 1.92 23.54 -6.78
C GLU A 71 2.18 22.29 -5.93
N LYS A 72 1.69 22.28 -4.69
CA LYS A 72 1.64 21.08 -3.88
C LYS A 72 0.38 20.30 -4.25
N LYS A 73 0.52 19.01 -4.56
CA LYS A 73 -0.61 18.13 -4.88
C LYS A 73 -0.45 16.79 -4.16
N SER A 74 -1.55 16.27 -3.65
CA SER A 74 -1.61 14.90 -3.12
C SER A 74 -1.55 13.93 -4.28
N LEU A 75 -0.69 12.92 -4.20
CA LEU A 75 -0.79 11.78 -5.10
C LEU A 75 -1.88 10.86 -4.56
N PRO A 76 -2.85 10.42 -5.38
CA PRO A 76 -3.98 9.59 -4.95
C PRO A 76 -3.53 8.12 -4.74
N ILE A 77 -2.53 7.90 -3.90
CA ILE A 77 -1.94 6.61 -3.56
C ILE A 77 -1.67 6.56 -2.06
N VAL A 78 -1.85 5.41 -1.44
CA VAL A 78 -1.56 5.23 -0.01
C VAL A 78 -0.12 4.75 0.14
N MET A 79 0.66 5.42 0.98
CA MET A 79 2.03 5.04 1.32
C MET A 79 2.04 4.11 2.52
N TYR A 80 2.71 2.97 2.39
CA TYR A 80 3.05 2.13 3.52
C TYR A 80 4.45 2.43 4.05
N LYS A 81 4.76 1.97 5.26
CA LYS A 81 6.06 2.15 5.91
C LYS A 81 7.24 1.78 4.99
N GLU A 82 7.10 0.67 4.27
CA GLU A 82 8.14 0.12 3.40
C GLU A 82 8.00 0.58 1.93
N SER A 83 7.11 1.54 1.67
CA SER A 83 6.96 2.15 0.34
C SER A 83 7.95 3.29 0.16
N ARG A 84 8.59 3.32 -1.00
CA ARG A 84 9.54 4.37 -1.39
C ARG A 84 9.03 5.12 -2.61
N LEU A 85 8.95 6.45 -2.50
CA LEU A 85 8.57 7.35 -3.58
C LEU A 85 9.81 8.07 -4.13
N THR A 86 10.07 7.91 -5.42
CA THR A 86 11.18 8.56 -6.14
C THR A 86 10.66 9.30 -7.38
N THR A 87 11.44 10.22 -7.92
CA THR A 87 11.12 10.88 -9.19
C THR A 87 11.81 10.15 -10.35
N LYS A 88 11.19 10.12 -11.54
CA LYS A 88 11.79 9.48 -12.72
C LYS A 88 13.17 10.06 -13.05
N GLN A 89 13.33 11.36 -12.82
CA GLN A 89 14.52 12.13 -13.16
C GLN A 89 15.67 11.92 -12.17
N ASN A 90 15.39 11.44 -10.95
CA ASN A 90 16.42 11.23 -9.95
C ASN A 90 16.11 9.98 -9.09
N ARG A 91 16.58 8.81 -9.56
CA ARG A 91 16.30 7.51 -8.92
C ARG A 91 16.90 7.38 -7.52
N ASN A 92 17.96 8.14 -7.21
CA ASN A 92 18.70 8.03 -5.95
C ASN A 92 18.25 9.05 -4.89
N LYS A 93 17.48 10.08 -5.28
CA LYS A 93 16.98 11.09 -4.35
C LYS A 93 15.54 10.76 -3.98
N GLN A 94 15.33 10.40 -2.71
CA GLN A 94 13.99 10.24 -2.17
C GLN A 94 13.26 11.58 -2.29
N GLN A 95 12.04 11.54 -2.82
CA GLN A 95 11.23 12.74 -2.90
C GLN A 95 10.89 13.17 -1.47
N THR A 96 11.06 14.45 -1.15
CA THR A 96 10.51 15.00 0.10
C THR A 96 9.00 15.07 -0.04
N TYR A 97 8.27 14.38 0.83
CA TYR A 97 6.82 14.39 0.90
C TYR A 97 6.35 14.45 2.34
N THR A 98 5.17 15.00 2.54
CA THR A 98 4.40 14.88 3.79
C THR A 98 3.24 13.93 3.53
N LEU A 99 2.79 13.22 4.56
CA LEU A 99 1.60 12.36 4.46
C LEU A 99 0.38 13.11 4.98
N ASN A 100 -0.77 12.91 4.34
CA ASN A 100 -2.06 13.34 4.89
C ASN A 100 -2.64 12.27 5.84
N GLU A 101 -3.83 12.53 6.38
CA GLU A 101 -4.53 11.66 7.34
C GLU A 101 -4.80 10.23 6.84
N ILE A 102 -4.81 10.01 5.53
CA ILE A 102 -4.98 8.70 4.89
C ILE A 102 -3.69 8.20 4.23
N ASN A 103 -2.54 8.68 4.70
CA ASN A 103 -1.21 8.29 4.23
C ASN A 103 -0.98 8.53 2.74
N GLN A 104 -1.65 9.51 2.11
CA GLN A 104 -1.31 9.93 0.77
C GLN A 104 -0.13 10.92 0.79
N PRO A 105 0.85 10.77 -0.12
CA PRO A 105 1.99 11.66 -0.17
C PRO A 105 1.63 12.96 -0.88
N GLN A 106 1.89 14.07 -0.21
CA GLN A 106 1.82 15.41 -0.75
C GLN A 106 3.20 15.80 -1.28
N VAL A 107 3.27 16.05 -2.59
CA VAL A 107 4.50 16.37 -3.29
C VAL A 107 4.40 17.71 -3.99
N THR A 108 5.52 18.42 -4.09
CA THR A 108 5.63 19.58 -4.98
C THR A 108 5.72 19.08 -6.43
N VAL A 109 4.78 19.52 -7.25
CA VAL A 109 4.69 19.22 -8.69
C VAL A 109 5.13 20.47 -9.44
N ASN A 110 6.12 20.34 -10.31
CA ASN A 110 6.59 21.47 -11.12
C ASN A 110 5.67 21.71 -12.33
N LYS A 111 5.77 22.87 -12.96
CA LYS A 111 5.07 23.13 -14.22
C LYS A 111 5.46 22.08 -15.27
N GLY A 112 4.47 21.52 -15.97
CA GLY A 112 4.66 20.49 -16.99
C GLY A 112 4.39 19.08 -16.48
N ARG A 113 5.02 18.09 -17.12
CA ARG A 113 4.81 16.66 -16.82
C ARG A 113 5.78 16.21 -15.73
N ASN A 114 5.23 15.71 -14.63
CA ASN A 114 5.98 15.13 -13.53
C ASN A 114 5.68 13.63 -13.46
N THR A 115 6.70 12.84 -13.14
CA THR A 115 6.56 11.39 -13.04
C THR A 115 7.22 10.89 -11.77
N PHE A 116 6.41 10.22 -10.96
CA PHE A 116 6.80 9.60 -9.71
C PHE A 116 6.80 8.08 -9.87
N LYS A 117 7.72 7.43 -9.16
CA LYS A 117 7.82 5.98 -9.06
C LYS A 117 7.60 5.59 -7.62
N LEU A 118 6.63 4.73 -7.41
CA LEU A 118 6.36 4.08 -6.14
C LEU A 118 6.88 2.63 -6.24
N SER A 119 7.72 2.25 -5.30
CA SER A 119 8.22 0.88 -5.17
C SER A 119 8.09 0.41 -3.73
N PHE A 120 7.79 -0.87 -3.53
CA PHE A 120 7.81 -1.50 -2.22
C PHE A 120 9.19 -2.10 -1.95
N GLN A 121 9.77 -1.83 -0.78
CA GLN A 121 11.04 -2.41 -0.36
C GLN A 121 10.77 -3.51 0.66
N THR A 122 10.96 -4.76 0.26
CA THR A 122 10.76 -5.88 1.19
C THR A 122 11.74 -5.76 2.37
N PRO A 123 11.25 -5.83 3.63
CA PRO A 123 12.11 -5.82 4.80
C PRO A 123 13.13 -6.97 4.76
N LYS A 124 14.38 -6.70 5.14
CA LYS A 124 15.46 -7.72 5.13
C LYS A 124 15.12 -8.95 6.00
N ILE A 125 14.32 -8.76 7.05
CA ILE A 125 13.91 -9.86 7.94
C ILE A 125 13.10 -10.93 7.20
N VAL A 126 12.32 -10.54 6.20
CA VAL A 126 11.55 -11.47 5.37
C VAL A 126 12.49 -12.39 4.60
N SER A 127 13.53 -11.83 3.98
CA SER A 127 14.56 -12.63 3.29
C SER A 127 15.26 -13.59 4.24
N ILE A 128 15.60 -13.15 5.46
CA ILE A 128 16.24 -14.00 6.48
C ILE A 128 15.32 -15.18 6.85
N LEU A 129 14.03 -14.92 7.09
CA LEU A 129 13.04 -15.96 7.42
C LEU A 129 12.88 -17.00 6.31
N PHE A 130 12.90 -16.58 5.04
CA PHE A 130 12.85 -17.53 3.93
C PHE A 130 14.10 -18.39 3.86
N ILE A 131 15.29 -17.81 4.06
CA ILE A 131 16.55 -18.56 4.06
C ILE A 131 16.58 -19.59 5.19
N THR A 132 16.20 -19.20 6.41
CA THR A 132 16.16 -20.14 7.54
C THR A 132 15.15 -21.25 7.31
N SER A 133 13.98 -20.95 6.74
CA SER A 133 12.99 -21.96 6.37
C SER A 133 13.53 -22.97 5.37
N ILE A 134 14.21 -22.51 4.31
CA ILE A 134 14.81 -23.39 3.29
C ILE A 134 15.88 -24.29 3.94
N ILE A 135 16.76 -23.73 4.79
CA ILE A 135 17.80 -24.51 5.48
C ILE A 135 17.18 -25.59 6.37
N SER A 136 16.09 -25.28 7.09
CA SER A 136 15.38 -26.28 7.90
C SER A 136 14.83 -27.43 7.05
N TRP A 137 14.19 -27.13 5.92
CA TRP A 137 13.68 -28.16 5.01
C TRP A 137 14.79 -29.02 4.41
N VAL A 138 15.90 -28.40 3.98
CA VAL A 138 17.07 -29.11 3.47
C VAL A 138 17.66 -30.04 4.54
N THR A 139 17.78 -29.58 5.78
CA THR A 139 18.30 -30.38 6.89
C THR A 139 17.43 -31.62 7.16
N ILE A 140 16.10 -31.45 7.15
CA ILE A 140 15.15 -32.55 7.31
C ILE A 140 15.29 -33.56 6.16
N LEU A 141 15.37 -33.10 4.91
CA LEU A 141 15.53 -33.97 3.75
C LEU A 141 16.84 -34.77 3.83
N VAL A 142 17.96 -34.11 4.16
CA VAL A 142 19.25 -34.78 4.34
C VAL A 142 19.16 -35.84 5.44
N TYR A 143 18.56 -35.52 6.59
CA TYR A 143 18.35 -36.47 7.68
C TYR A 143 17.55 -37.71 7.23
N PHE A 144 16.43 -37.52 6.55
CA PHE A 144 15.62 -38.64 6.05
C PHE A 144 16.35 -39.49 5.01
N THR A 145 17.13 -38.88 4.11
CA THR A 145 17.94 -39.64 3.14
C THR A 145 19.03 -40.44 3.84
N TYR A 146 19.68 -39.87 4.86
CA TYR A 146 20.68 -40.56 5.65
C TYR A 146 20.10 -41.76 6.41
N GLU A 147 18.97 -41.57 7.10
CA GLU A 147 18.28 -42.68 7.78
C GLU A 147 17.87 -43.78 6.80
N LYS A 148 17.30 -43.44 5.64
CA LYS A 148 16.93 -44.44 4.63
C LYS A 148 18.13 -45.24 4.13
N ILE A 149 19.27 -44.59 3.87
CA ILE A 149 20.49 -45.29 3.43
C ILE A 149 21.02 -46.20 4.54
N LYS A 150 20.97 -45.76 5.80
CA LYS A 150 21.41 -46.54 6.96
C LYS A 150 20.53 -47.76 7.22
N PHE A 151 19.21 -47.65 7.08
CA PHE A 151 18.26 -48.75 7.31
C PHE A 151 18.11 -49.69 6.10
N SER A 152 18.48 -49.25 4.89
CA SER A 152 18.48 -50.10 3.69
C SER A 152 19.74 -50.95 3.55
N LYS A 153 20.73 -50.76 4.43
CA LYS A 153 22.00 -51.50 4.47
C LYS A 153 22.01 -52.43 5.67
#